data_AF-A0A976JJS6-F1
#
_entry.id   AF-A0A976JJS6-F1
#
_cell.length_a   1.000
_cell.length_b   1.000
_cell.length_c   1.000
_cell.angle_alpha   90.00
_cell.angle_beta   90.00
_cell.angle_gamma   90.00
#
_symmetry.space_group_name_H-M   'P 1'
#
loop_
_entity.id
_entity.type
_entity.pdbx_description
1 polymer ?
#
loop_
_entity_poly.entity_id
_entity_poly.type
_entity_poly.pdbx_seq_one_letter_code
_entity_poly.pdbx_strand_id
1 'polypeptide(L)'
;MSKLLRGVSLLALYFLFFASVAFGTEVVVQDLNQGSCWVSANGNLRIADFNSGKAHLVEQQQVQSVVSHFSGGERPTRLDSMVHCSGGGVALVMNFKVSEKSYCLWMRPTETDFELISLGRSLSDSGPCDGISLAKLTLKQLGTIDSDKVRNYLDHKINEGVVLKYSLSGKWWNVTGSEQFEFKEEDLRDDLMKSGYFESFEFDHLRHHQGEFLKINDLSL
;
A
#
# COMPACT_ATOMS: atom_id res chain seq x y z
N MET A 1 -14.64 -20.16 -72.94
CA MET A 1 -14.38 -20.42 -71.50
C MET A 1 -13.84 -19.15 -70.84
N SER A 2 -14.66 -18.24 -70.29
CA SER A 2 -14.13 -17.11 -69.50
C SER A 2 -15.13 -16.31 -68.64
N LYS A 3 -16.34 -16.83 -68.35
CA LYS A 3 -17.34 -16.07 -67.56
C LYS A 3 -17.78 -16.72 -66.23
N LEU A 4 -17.21 -17.86 -65.84
CA LEU A 4 -17.60 -18.56 -64.60
C LEU A 4 -16.70 -18.29 -63.38
N LEU A 5 -15.55 -17.63 -63.51
CA LEU A 5 -14.59 -17.49 -62.40
C LEU A 5 -14.72 -16.23 -61.53
N ARG A 6 -15.60 -15.28 -61.85
CA ARG A 6 -15.69 -14.01 -61.10
C ARG A 6 -16.71 -14.01 -59.94
N GLY A 7 -17.56 -15.03 -59.82
CA GLY A 7 -18.60 -15.09 -58.79
C GLY A 7 -18.20 -15.73 -57.46
N VAL A 8 -17.15 -16.56 -57.46
CA VAL A 8 -16.80 -17.39 -56.28
C VAL A 8 -15.95 -16.63 -55.26
N SER A 9 -15.33 -15.52 -55.67
CA SER A 9 -14.35 -14.81 -54.82
C SER A 9 -14.98 -13.81 -53.83
N LEU A 10 -16.21 -13.33 -54.07
CA LEU A 10 -16.92 -12.41 -53.16
C LEU A 10 -17.67 -13.12 -52.03
N LEU A 11 -18.13 -14.36 -52.25
CA LEU A 11 -18.84 -15.13 -51.23
C LEU A 11 -17.89 -15.65 -50.13
N ALA A 12 -16.66 -16.00 -50.50
CA ALA A 12 -15.64 -16.45 -49.55
C ALA A 12 -15.13 -15.30 -48.65
N LEU A 13 -15.12 -14.06 -49.14
CA LEU A 13 -14.73 -12.89 -48.35
C LEU A 13 -15.80 -12.49 -47.31
N TYR A 14 -17.09 -12.72 -47.62
CA TYR A 14 -18.19 -12.45 -46.69
C TYR A 14 -18.25 -13.46 -45.54
N PHE A 15 -17.88 -14.73 -45.78
CA PHE A 15 -17.85 -15.76 -44.74
C PHE A 15 -16.70 -15.59 -43.73
N LEU A 16 -15.59 -14.95 -44.12
CA LEU A 16 -14.45 -14.69 -43.23
C LEU A 16 -14.67 -13.49 -42.29
N PHE A 17 -15.68 -12.66 -42.52
CA PHE A 17 -15.98 -11.50 -41.66
C PHE A 17 -16.90 -11.81 -40.47
N PHE A 18 -17.52 -13.00 -40.41
CA PHE A 18 -18.46 -13.36 -39.33
C PHE A 18 -17.87 -14.26 -38.24
N ALA A 19 -16.59 -14.65 -38.33
CA ALA A 19 -16.01 -15.66 -37.42
C ALA A 19 -15.28 -15.10 -36.20
N SER A 20 -15.23 -13.78 -36.00
CA SER A 20 -14.56 -13.14 -34.86
C SER A 20 -15.55 -12.63 -33.81
N VAL A 21 -16.56 -13.43 -33.48
CA VAL A 21 -17.30 -13.24 -32.23
C VAL A 21 -16.38 -13.75 -31.11
N ALA A 22 -15.56 -12.85 -30.57
CA ALA A 22 -14.84 -13.11 -29.34
C ALA A 22 -15.90 -13.38 -28.26
N PHE A 23 -16.03 -14.64 -27.85
CA PHE A 23 -16.85 -15.01 -26.70
C PHE A 23 -16.19 -14.46 -25.45
N GLY A 24 -16.48 -13.20 -25.13
CA GLY A 24 -16.23 -12.65 -23.82
C GLY A 24 -17.14 -13.37 -22.84
N THR A 25 -16.57 -14.18 -21.95
CA THR A 25 -17.32 -14.75 -20.84
C THR A 25 -17.74 -13.60 -19.94
N GLU A 26 -19.04 -13.30 -19.94
CA GLU A 26 -19.64 -12.31 -19.06
C GLU A 26 -19.56 -12.84 -17.62
N VAL A 27 -18.66 -12.27 -16.81
CA VAL A 27 -18.61 -12.55 -15.38
C VAL A 27 -19.69 -11.71 -14.73
N VAL A 28 -20.85 -12.32 -14.47
CA VAL A 28 -21.92 -11.69 -13.71
C VAL A 28 -21.44 -11.59 -12.25
N VAL A 29 -21.03 -10.39 -11.86
CA VAL A 29 -20.65 -10.06 -10.47
C VAL A 29 -21.94 -10.05 -9.64
N GLN A 30 -22.28 -11.17 -9.01
CA GLN A 30 -23.55 -11.34 -8.28
C GLN A 30 -23.57 -10.68 -6.90
N ASP A 31 -22.41 -10.35 -6.33
CA ASP A 31 -22.31 -9.53 -5.12
C ASP A 31 -21.10 -8.62 -5.24
N LEU A 32 -21.37 -7.32 -5.22
CA LEU A 32 -20.35 -6.29 -5.14
C LEU A 32 -19.92 -6.22 -3.68
N ASN A 33 -18.67 -6.56 -3.39
CA ASN A 33 -18.03 -6.29 -2.10
C ASN A 33 -17.97 -4.75 -1.93
N GLN A 34 -19.05 -4.18 -1.39
CA GLN A 34 -19.33 -2.74 -1.28
C GLN A 34 -19.05 -1.90 -2.55
N GLY A 35 -19.17 -2.48 -3.74
CA GLY A 35 -19.18 -1.72 -5.00
C GLY A 35 -17.83 -1.21 -5.53
N SER A 36 -16.70 -1.48 -4.86
CA SER A 36 -15.44 -0.81 -5.21
C SER A 36 -14.49 -1.66 -6.06
N CYS A 37 -14.52 -2.99 -5.93
CA CYS A 37 -13.70 -3.87 -6.76
C CYS A 37 -14.32 -5.29 -6.88
N TRP A 38 -13.80 -6.08 -7.83
CA TRP A 38 -13.95 -7.53 -7.88
C TRP A 38 -12.57 -8.19 -7.88
N VAL A 39 -12.44 -9.33 -7.19
CA VAL A 39 -11.17 -10.04 -7.05
C VAL A 39 -11.35 -11.53 -7.35
N SER A 40 -10.43 -12.11 -8.11
CA SER A 40 -10.29 -13.56 -8.28
C SER A 40 -8.84 -13.96 -8.11
N ALA A 41 -8.59 -14.93 -7.22
CA ALA A 41 -7.28 -15.46 -6.90
C ALA A 41 -7.18 -16.95 -7.27
N ASN A 42 -7.61 -17.33 -8.47
CA ASN A 42 -7.47 -18.70 -8.97
C ASN A 42 -6.23 -18.78 -9.88
N GLY A 43 -5.04 -18.92 -9.28
CA GLY A 43 -3.76 -18.97 -10.00
C GLY A 43 -3.06 -17.62 -10.06
N ASN A 44 -3.55 -16.70 -10.90
CA ASN A 44 -3.10 -15.30 -10.89
C ASN A 44 -4.13 -14.42 -10.21
N LEU A 45 -3.67 -13.39 -9.50
CA LEU A 45 -4.56 -12.42 -8.88
C LEU A 45 -5.11 -11.47 -9.95
N ARG A 46 -6.42 -11.56 -10.20
CA ARG A 46 -7.15 -10.68 -11.11
C ARG A 46 -8.01 -9.74 -10.29
N ILE A 47 -7.92 -8.45 -10.59
CA ILE A 47 -8.63 -7.40 -9.87
C ILE A 47 -9.33 -6.54 -10.92
N ALA A 48 -10.63 -6.30 -10.77
CA ALA A 48 -11.32 -5.22 -11.46
C ALA A 48 -11.56 -4.09 -10.45
N ASP A 49 -10.99 -2.92 -10.70
CA ASP A 49 -11.18 -1.71 -9.90
C ASP A 49 -12.26 -0.85 -10.54
N PHE A 50 -13.41 -0.74 -9.89
CA PHE A 50 -14.56 -0.02 -10.42
C PHE A 50 -14.42 1.48 -10.29
N ASN A 51 -13.56 1.98 -9.40
CA ASN A 51 -13.34 3.42 -9.23
C ASN A 51 -12.46 3.97 -10.34
N SER A 52 -11.47 3.20 -10.81
CA SER A 52 -10.62 3.58 -11.94
C SER A 52 -11.12 3.06 -13.29
N GLY A 53 -12.05 2.10 -13.29
CA GLY A 53 -12.53 1.43 -14.51
C GLY A 53 -11.48 0.53 -15.15
N LYS A 54 -10.49 0.06 -14.37
CA LYS A 54 -9.36 -0.74 -14.84
C LYS A 54 -9.40 -2.17 -14.33
N ALA A 55 -8.78 -3.07 -15.08
CA ALA A 55 -8.51 -4.43 -14.64
C ALA A 55 -6.99 -4.63 -14.52
N HIS A 56 -6.58 -5.31 -13.46
CA HIS A 56 -5.19 -5.58 -13.13
C HIS A 56 -4.97 -7.08 -13.04
N LEU A 57 -3.87 -7.53 -13.62
CA LEU A 57 -3.32 -8.86 -13.41
C LEU A 57 -2.08 -8.70 -12.53
N VAL A 58 -2.12 -9.25 -11.33
CA VAL A 58 -1.02 -9.24 -10.38
C VAL A 58 -0.38 -10.62 -10.37
N GLU A 59 0.88 -10.65 -10.75
CA GLU A 59 1.69 -11.86 -10.80
C GLU A 59 2.52 -12.03 -9.52
N GLN A 60 2.76 -13.29 -9.15
CA GLN A 60 3.53 -13.62 -7.94
C GLN A 60 4.93 -13.00 -7.96
N GLN A 61 5.57 -12.93 -9.14
CA GLN A 61 6.91 -12.37 -9.29
C GLN A 61 6.95 -10.86 -9.00
N GLN A 62 5.89 -10.11 -9.33
CA GLN A 62 5.80 -8.68 -8.99
C GLN A 62 5.74 -8.49 -7.47
N VAL A 63 4.94 -9.31 -6.78
CA VAL A 63 4.84 -9.28 -5.31
C VAL A 63 6.18 -9.63 -4.66
N GLN A 64 6.86 -10.67 -5.15
CA GLN A 64 8.19 -11.04 -4.66
C GLN A 64 9.22 -9.94 -4.89
N SER A 65 9.18 -9.27 -6.05
CA SER A 65 10.06 -8.13 -6.36
C SER A 65 9.85 -6.98 -5.36
N VAL A 66 8.60 -6.63 -5.09
CA VAL A 66 8.26 -5.59 -4.10
C VAL A 66 8.75 -5.96 -2.71
N VAL A 67 8.45 -7.17 -2.25
CA VAL A 67 8.88 -7.64 -0.92
C VAL A 67 10.40 -7.59 -0.83
N SER A 68 11.10 -8.08 -1.86
CA SER A 68 12.56 -8.06 -1.94
C SER A 68 13.14 -6.64 -1.92
N HIS A 69 12.50 -5.69 -2.59
CA HIS A 69 12.91 -4.29 -2.58
C HIS A 69 12.89 -3.70 -1.17
N PHE A 70 11.77 -3.84 -0.45
CA PHE A 70 11.60 -3.28 0.89
C PHE A 70 12.31 -4.08 1.99
N SER A 71 12.55 -5.37 1.78
CA SER A 71 13.32 -6.20 2.70
C SER A 71 14.83 -6.13 2.52
N GLY A 72 15.33 -5.38 1.53
CA GLY A 72 16.77 -5.36 1.20
C GLY A 72 17.29 -6.70 0.66
N GLY A 73 16.44 -7.50 0.03
CA GLY A 73 16.76 -8.82 -0.51
C GLY A 73 16.55 -9.97 0.48
N GLU A 74 16.29 -9.70 1.76
CA GLU A 74 16.04 -10.74 2.75
C GLU A 74 14.67 -11.40 2.53
N ARG A 75 14.60 -12.72 2.71
CA ARG A 75 13.33 -13.45 2.60
C ARG A 75 12.49 -13.22 3.86
N PRO A 76 11.21 -12.83 3.75
CA PRO A 76 10.36 -12.71 4.92
C PRO A 76 10.12 -14.05 5.60
N THR A 77 10.07 -14.04 6.92
CA THR A 77 9.69 -15.20 7.75
C THR A 77 8.17 -15.40 7.79
N ARG A 78 7.42 -14.35 7.45
CA ARG A 78 5.96 -14.35 7.28
C ARG A 78 5.58 -13.30 6.25
N LEU A 79 4.60 -13.61 5.40
CA LEU A 79 3.99 -12.70 4.46
C LEU A 79 2.49 -12.99 4.38
N ASP A 80 1.66 -12.06 4.81
CA ASP A 80 0.23 -12.03 4.52
C ASP A 80 -0.02 -11.00 3.40
N SER A 81 -0.69 -11.43 2.34
CA SER A 81 -1.09 -10.57 1.22
C SER A 81 -2.61 -10.47 1.14
N MET A 82 -3.14 -9.25 0.99
CA MET A 82 -4.59 -9.01 0.91
C MET A 82 -4.90 -7.95 -0.16
N VAL A 83 -6.06 -8.08 -0.81
CA VAL A 83 -6.65 -6.95 -1.55
C VAL A 83 -7.54 -6.18 -0.59
N HIS A 84 -7.39 -4.86 -0.55
CA HIS A 84 -8.28 -3.94 0.13
C HIS A 84 -9.10 -3.15 -0.88
N CYS A 85 -10.42 -3.18 -0.75
CA CYS A 85 -11.34 -2.50 -1.66
C CYS A 85 -12.21 -1.49 -0.92
N SER A 86 -12.19 -0.24 -1.40
CA SER A 86 -12.81 0.90 -0.71
C SER A 86 -13.23 2.00 -1.67
N GLY A 87 -13.88 3.05 -1.15
CA GLY A 87 -14.14 4.27 -1.91
C GLY A 87 -12.89 4.96 -2.48
N GLY A 88 -11.68 4.62 -2.03
CA GLY A 88 -10.42 5.06 -2.61
C GLY A 88 -9.90 4.21 -3.79
N GLY A 89 -10.63 3.18 -4.19
CA GLY A 89 -10.24 2.19 -5.17
C GLY A 89 -9.63 0.94 -4.54
N VAL A 90 -8.80 0.24 -5.31
CA VAL A 90 -8.13 -0.98 -4.87
C VAL A 90 -6.71 -0.73 -4.37
N ALA A 91 -6.33 -1.43 -3.30
CA ALA A 91 -4.96 -1.50 -2.82
C ALA A 91 -4.55 -2.97 -2.57
N LEU A 92 -3.30 -3.29 -2.88
CA LEU A 92 -2.63 -4.49 -2.39
C LEU A 92 -1.97 -4.14 -1.05
N VAL A 93 -2.33 -4.89 0.00
CA VAL A 93 -1.83 -4.71 1.36
C VAL A 93 -0.99 -5.92 1.72
N MET A 94 0.26 -5.67 2.11
CA MET A 94 1.20 -6.69 2.55
C MET A 94 1.64 -6.44 3.99
N ASN A 95 1.46 -7.45 4.83
CA ASN A 95 1.97 -7.50 6.19
C ASN A 95 3.05 -8.58 6.24
N PHE A 96 4.31 -8.19 6.39
CA PHE A 96 5.41 -9.14 6.35
C PHE A 96 6.49 -8.84 7.38
N LYS A 97 7.17 -9.88 7.85
CA LYS A 97 8.24 -9.78 8.84
C LYS A 97 9.56 -10.24 8.25
N VAL A 98 10.60 -9.43 8.41
CA VAL A 98 11.98 -9.71 8.01
C VAL A 98 12.86 -9.40 9.20
N SER A 99 13.57 -10.41 9.72
CA SER A 99 14.32 -10.28 10.96
C SER A 99 13.41 -9.71 12.07
N GLU A 100 13.79 -8.62 12.75
CA GLU A 100 12.96 -7.97 13.78
C GLU A 100 12.01 -6.88 13.24
N LYS A 101 12.00 -6.63 11.94
CA LYS A 101 11.19 -5.57 11.31
C LYS A 101 9.88 -6.14 10.77
N SER A 102 8.76 -5.62 11.28
CA SER A 102 7.42 -5.92 10.79
C SER A 102 6.94 -4.78 9.88
N TYR A 103 6.75 -5.06 8.60
CA TYR A 103 6.36 -4.10 7.58
C TYR A 103 4.86 -4.12 7.36
N CYS A 104 4.28 -2.94 7.19
CA CYS A 104 2.95 -2.75 6.65
C CYS A 104 3.06 -1.92 5.37
N LEU A 105 2.76 -2.55 4.24
CA LEU A 105 2.95 -1.96 2.92
C LEU A 105 1.61 -1.91 2.19
N TRP A 106 1.26 -0.72 1.72
CA TRP A 106 0.05 -0.48 0.93
C TRP A 106 0.45 0.05 -0.43
N MET A 107 -0.09 -0.56 -1.47
CA MET A 107 0.24 -0.19 -2.84
C MET A 107 -0.99 -0.21 -3.74
N ARG A 108 -0.99 0.63 -4.77
CA ARG A 108 -1.99 0.61 -5.82
C ARG A 108 -1.46 -0.16 -7.02
N PRO A 109 -2.15 -1.21 -7.50
CA PRO A 109 -1.84 -1.83 -8.77
C PRO A 109 -1.91 -0.82 -9.92
N THR A 110 -0.95 -0.87 -10.83
CA THR A 110 -0.95 -0.12 -12.09
C THR A 110 -1.05 -1.11 -13.26
N GLU A 111 -0.84 -0.66 -14.49
CA GLU A 111 -0.88 -1.55 -15.66
C GLU A 111 0.32 -2.50 -15.71
N THR A 112 1.48 -2.07 -15.19
CA THR A 112 2.74 -2.83 -15.29
C THR A 112 3.41 -3.12 -13.96
N ASP A 113 3.07 -2.37 -12.90
CA ASP A 113 3.77 -2.41 -11.61
C ASP A 113 2.85 -1.95 -10.45
N PHE A 114 3.44 -1.56 -9.33
CA PHE A 114 2.76 -1.02 -8.17
C PHE A 114 3.21 0.42 -7.86
N GLU A 115 2.24 1.26 -7.51
CA GLU A 115 2.49 2.58 -6.91
C GLU A 115 2.44 2.45 -5.39
N LEU A 116 3.48 2.90 -4.69
CA LEU A 116 3.49 2.94 -3.23
C LEU A 116 2.46 3.95 -2.71
N ILE A 117 1.49 3.49 -1.91
CA ILE A 117 0.55 4.36 -1.19
C ILE A 117 1.17 4.75 0.16
N SER A 118 1.61 3.76 0.92
CA SER A 118 2.25 3.99 2.21
C SER A 118 3.11 2.81 2.65
N LEU A 119 4.19 3.12 3.36
CA LEU A 119 5.03 2.16 4.05
C LEU A 119 5.08 2.54 5.54
N GLY A 120 4.93 1.54 6.40
CA GLY A 120 4.99 1.71 7.84
C GLY A 120 5.45 0.46 8.57
N ARG A 121 5.58 0.58 9.89
CA ARG A 121 5.75 -0.56 10.79
C ARG A 121 4.38 -1.16 11.07
N SER A 122 4.26 -2.47 10.90
CA SER A 122 3.05 -3.20 11.32
C SER A 122 3.00 -3.32 12.84
N LEU A 123 1.81 -3.06 13.40
CA LEU A 123 1.50 -3.29 14.81
C LEU A 123 0.85 -4.65 15.05
N SER A 124 0.41 -5.32 13.99
CA SER A 124 -0.15 -6.66 14.03
C SER A 124 0.84 -7.67 13.49
N ASP A 125 0.78 -8.86 14.06
CA ASP A 125 1.54 -9.97 13.55
C ASP A 125 0.92 -10.47 12.25
N SER A 126 -0.36 -10.80 12.19
CA SER A 126 -0.97 -11.32 10.96
C SER A 126 -2.19 -10.53 10.51
N GLY A 127 -2.60 -10.79 9.27
CA GLY A 127 -3.81 -10.23 8.67
C GLY A 127 -3.67 -8.76 8.28
N PRO A 128 -4.80 -8.03 8.17
CA PRO A 128 -4.82 -6.62 7.83
C PRO A 128 -3.86 -5.81 8.70
N CYS A 129 -3.15 -4.88 8.07
CA CYS A 129 -2.26 -3.99 8.79
C CYS A 129 -2.66 -2.54 8.53
N ASP A 130 -2.96 -1.84 9.62
CA ASP A 130 -3.04 -0.40 9.71
C ASP A 130 -1.88 0.02 10.61
N GLY A 131 -0.70 0.13 9.98
CA GLY A 131 0.57 0.34 10.68
C GLY A 131 0.76 1.76 11.21
N ILE A 132 1.99 2.05 11.61
CA ILE A 132 2.44 3.42 11.90
C ILE A 132 3.49 3.85 10.88
N SER A 133 3.49 5.12 10.51
CA SER A 133 4.52 5.73 9.68
C SER A 133 5.90 5.55 10.33
N LEU A 134 6.89 5.18 9.52
CA LEU A 134 8.25 4.99 10.00
C LEU A 134 8.84 6.30 10.55
N ALA A 135 9.48 6.20 11.71
CA ALA A 135 10.17 7.30 12.39
C ALA A 135 9.30 8.57 12.59
N LYS A 136 7.96 8.45 12.66
CA LYS A 136 7.08 9.61 12.87
C LYS A 136 6.28 9.50 14.15
N LEU A 137 6.22 10.62 14.88
CA LEU A 137 5.40 10.77 16.05
C LEU A 137 4.85 12.19 16.18
N THR A 138 3.75 12.30 16.90
CA THR A 138 3.16 13.58 17.30
C THR A 138 3.37 13.74 18.80
N LEU A 139 3.90 14.88 19.23
CA LEU A 139 4.18 15.19 20.63
C LEU A 139 3.33 16.35 21.10
N LYS A 140 2.71 16.23 22.27
CA LYS A 140 1.96 17.33 22.89
C LYS A 140 2.86 18.10 23.84
N GLN A 141 3.07 19.37 23.56
CA GLN A 141 3.84 20.28 24.41
C GLN A 141 3.17 20.47 25.76
N LEU A 142 3.97 20.36 26.82
CA LEU A 142 3.55 20.68 28.18
C LEU A 142 3.15 22.16 28.26
N GLY A 143 1.95 22.44 28.75
CA GLY A 143 1.32 23.76 28.63
C GLY A 143 2.07 24.93 29.29
N THR A 144 3.00 24.65 30.21
CA THR A 144 3.84 25.64 30.91
C THR A 144 5.14 25.98 30.18
N ILE A 145 5.50 25.23 29.15
CA ILE A 145 6.71 25.44 28.36
C ILE A 145 6.40 26.38 27.20
N ASP A 146 7.34 27.29 26.90
CA ASP A 146 7.28 28.17 25.74
C ASP A 146 7.61 27.38 24.46
N SER A 147 6.84 27.58 23.40
CA SER A 147 7.07 26.93 22.11
C SER A 147 8.44 27.26 21.50
N ASP A 148 9.04 28.40 21.81
CA ASP A 148 10.39 28.74 21.37
C ASP A 148 11.46 27.86 22.04
N LYS A 149 11.24 27.45 23.30
CA LYS A 149 12.13 26.49 23.99
C LYS A 149 12.05 25.12 23.34
N VAL A 150 10.84 24.67 23.00
CA VAL A 150 10.64 23.40 22.29
C VAL A 150 11.30 23.44 20.91
N ARG A 151 11.14 24.56 20.19
CA ARG A 151 11.77 24.77 18.88
C ARG A 151 13.28 24.63 18.96
N ASN A 152 13.92 25.36 19.88
CA ASN A 152 15.37 25.31 20.07
C ASN A 152 15.86 23.90 20.42
N TYR A 153 15.09 23.14 21.20
CA TYR A 153 15.40 21.75 21.51
C TYR A 153 15.30 20.84 20.28
N LEU A 154 14.24 20.96 19.48
CA LEU A 154 14.10 20.17 18.26
C LEU A 154 15.17 20.54 17.21
N ASP A 155 15.54 21.81 17.10
CA ASP A 155 16.65 22.26 16.26
C ASP A 155 18.00 21.67 16.73
N HIS A 156 18.21 21.59 18.05
CA HIS A 156 19.36 20.89 18.60
C HIS A 156 19.34 19.39 18.25
N LYS A 157 18.18 18.73 18.35
CA LYS A 157 18.00 17.32 17.97
C LYS A 157 18.20 17.07 16.47
N ILE A 158 17.96 18.07 15.62
CA ILE A 158 18.34 18.01 14.20
C ILE A 158 19.86 17.98 14.06
N ASN A 159 20.58 18.84 14.78
CA ASN A 159 22.05 18.87 14.74
C ASN A 159 22.69 17.59 15.31
N GLU A 160 22.03 16.92 16.26
CA GLU A 160 22.43 15.60 16.75
C GLU A 160 22.12 14.45 15.77
N GLY A 161 21.39 14.72 14.69
CA GLY A 161 20.93 13.71 13.74
C GLY A 161 19.81 12.82 14.28
N VAL A 162 19.11 13.24 15.34
CA VAL A 162 17.96 12.50 15.90
C VAL A 162 16.68 12.83 15.13
N VAL A 163 16.44 14.12 14.90
CA VAL A 163 15.26 14.63 14.18
C VAL A 163 15.67 15.02 12.77
N LEU A 164 14.86 14.65 11.78
CA LEU A 164 15.03 15.10 10.40
C LEU A 164 14.27 16.42 10.16
N LYS A 165 13.02 16.50 10.64
CA LYS A 165 12.17 17.68 10.51
C LYS A 165 11.03 17.67 11.53
N TYR A 166 10.44 18.83 11.75
CA TYR A 166 9.23 18.96 12.56
C TYR A 166 8.28 20.04 12.02
N SER A 167 7.03 20.01 12.50
CA SER A 167 6.04 21.09 12.27
C SER A 167 5.19 21.29 13.53
N LEU A 168 4.67 22.50 13.70
CA LEU A 168 3.84 22.88 14.85
C LEU A 168 2.39 23.14 14.42
N SER A 169 1.44 22.56 15.16
CA SER A 169 0.01 22.84 15.06
C SER A 169 -0.59 23.01 16.45
N GLY A 170 -0.82 24.27 16.86
CA GLY A 170 -1.24 24.58 18.23
C GLY A 170 -0.18 24.20 19.26
N LYS A 171 -0.47 23.20 20.10
CA LYS A 171 0.48 22.62 21.06
C LYS A 171 1.05 21.25 20.63
N TRP A 172 0.79 20.85 19.38
CA TRP A 172 1.21 19.56 18.86
C TRP A 172 2.37 19.73 17.89
N TRP A 173 3.42 18.93 18.10
CA TRP A 173 4.62 18.91 17.29
C TRP A 173 4.66 17.59 16.52
N ASN A 174 4.52 17.65 15.20
CA ASN A 174 4.71 16.48 14.35
C ASN A 174 6.20 16.37 14.06
N VAL A 175 6.84 15.30 14.51
CA VAL A 175 8.28 15.08 14.40
C VAL A 175 8.54 13.88 13.49
N THR A 176 9.48 14.04 12.57
CA THR A 176 10.06 12.95 11.78
C THR A 176 11.50 12.75 12.24
N GLY A 177 11.82 11.58 12.77
CA GLY A 177 13.17 11.16 13.12
C GLY A 177 14.03 10.85 11.90
N SER A 178 15.32 10.65 12.12
CA SER A 178 16.25 10.18 11.09
C SER A 178 16.06 8.68 10.79
N GLU A 179 16.64 8.22 9.68
CA GLU A 179 16.51 6.84 9.17
C GLU A 179 16.89 5.76 10.21
N GLN A 180 17.80 6.06 11.14
CA GLN A 180 18.20 5.13 12.20
C GLN A 180 17.06 4.79 13.19
N PHE A 181 15.99 5.60 13.20
CA PHE A 181 14.80 5.40 14.03
C PHE A 181 13.64 4.72 13.28
N GLU A 182 13.81 4.38 11.99
CA GLU A 182 12.83 3.55 11.30
C GLU A 182 12.72 2.18 11.99
N PHE A 183 11.49 1.76 12.28
CA PHE A 183 11.17 0.58 13.09
C PHE A 183 11.62 0.66 14.56
N LYS A 184 11.98 1.86 15.04
CA LYS A 184 12.36 2.15 16.42
C LYS A 184 11.65 3.42 16.91
N GLU A 185 10.38 3.55 16.58
CA GLU A 185 9.59 4.74 16.93
C GLU A 185 9.50 4.92 18.46
N GLU A 186 9.55 3.82 19.23
CA GLU A 186 9.65 3.83 20.69
C GLU A 186 10.94 4.48 21.21
N ASP A 187 12.09 4.21 20.57
CA ASP A 187 13.38 4.80 20.96
C ASP A 187 13.39 6.31 20.69
N LEU A 188 12.82 6.73 19.55
CA LEU A 188 12.67 8.13 19.19
C LEU A 188 11.75 8.86 20.18
N ARG A 189 10.61 8.24 20.52
CA ARG A 189 9.72 8.73 21.57
C ARG A 189 10.47 8.90 22.88
N ASP A 190 11.19 7.88 23.32
CA ASP A 190 11.87 7.90 24.62
C ASP A 190 12.97 8.95 24.67
N ASP A 191 13.70 9.19 23.59
CA ASP A 191 14.68 10.28 23.51
C ASP A 191 14.02 11.66 23.65
N LEU A 192 12.92 11.89 22.91
CA LEU A 192 12.26 13.20 22.88
C LEU A 192 11.50 13.51 24.17
N MET A 193 10.82 12.51 24.75
CA MET A 193 10.04 12.66 25.99
C MET A 193 10.94 12.92 27.22
N LYS A 194 12.20 12.47 27.22
CA LYS A 194 13.17 12.71 28.32
C LYS A 194 13.47 14.19 28.58
N SER A 195 13.21 15.07 27.61
CA SER A 195 13.38 16.52 27.78
C SER A 195 12.49 17.13 28.87
N GLY A 196 11.36 16.48 29.18
CA GLY A 196 10.32 17.04 30.03
C GLY A 196 9.50 18.15 29.38
N TYR A 197 9.66 18.36 28.06
CA TYR A 197 8.94 19.42 27.32
C TYR A 197 7.58 18.97 26.79
N PHE A 198 7.32 17.66 26.81
CA PHE A 198 6.12 17.05 26.25
C PHE A 198 5.37 16.26 27.33
N GLU A 199 4.05 16.34 27.33
CA GLU A 199 3.18 15.67 28.30
C GLU A 199 2.58 14.36 27.77
N SER A 200 2.48 14.22 26.45
CA SER A 200 1.98 13.01 25.79
C SER A 200 2.54 12.88 24.38
N PHE A 201 2.38 11.70 23.81
CA PHE A 201 2.75 11.39 22.43
C PHE A 201 1.69 10.52 21.77
N GLU A 202 1.67 10.52 20.44
CA GLU A 202 0.90 9.61 19.60
C GLU A 202 1.80 9.16 18.43
N PHE A 203 1.76 7.87 18.09
CA PHE A 203 2.39 7.43 16.85
C PHE A 203 1.57 7.90 15.65
N ASP A 204 2.25 8.26 14.56
CA ASP A 204 1.57 8.64 13.32
C ASP A 204 1.02 7.38 12.64
N HIS A 205 -0.25 7.06 12.87
CA HIS A 205 -0.90 5.92 12.23
C HIS A 205 -1.04 6.15 10.72
N LEU A 206 -0.81 5.10 9.94
CA LEU A 206 -1.15 5.11 8.54
C LEU A 206 -2.66 5.34 8.38
N ARG A 207 -3.05 6.15 7.39
CA ARG A 207 -4.44 6.51 7.14
C ARG A 207 -4.86 5.99 5.79
N HIS A 208 -5.87 5.14 5.77
CA HIS A 208 -6.44 4.55 4.56
C HIS A 208 -7.95 4.71 4.55
N HIS A 209 -8.55 4.58 3.37
CA HIS A 209 -10.00 4.56 3.25
C HIS A 209 -10.56 3.32 3.95
N GLN A 210 -11.72 3.45 4.60
CA GLN A 210 -12.42 2.28 5.12
C GLN A 210 -12.90 1.41 3.96
N GLY A 211 -12.73 0.10 4.11
CA GLY A 211 -13.06 -0.87 3.09
C GLY A 211 -12.92 -2.30 3.58
N GLU A 212 -13.05 -3.23 2.64
CA GLU A 212 -13.05 -4.66 2.90
C GLU A 212 -11.71 -5.27 2.50
N PHE A 213 -11.21 -6.17 3.36
CA PHE A 213 -10.00 -6.93 3.11
C PHE A 213 -10.35 -8.34 2.61
N LEU A 214 -9.73 -8.74 1.51
CA LEU A 214 -9.83 -10.06 0.91
C LEU A 214 -8.45 -10.71 0.97
N LYS A 215 -8.30 -11.77 1.76
CA LYS A 215 -7.04 -12.48 1.88
C LYS A 215 -6.68 -13.20 0.58
N ILE A 216 -5.41 -13.11 0.17
CA ILE A 216 -4.88 -13.79 -1.01
C ILE A 216 -3.91 -14.88 -0.55
N ASN A 217 -4.40 -16.12 -0.49
CA ASN A 217 -3.58 -17.25 -0.01
C ASN A 217 -2.45 -17.60 -0.98
N ASP A 218 -2.68 -17.49 -2.30
CA ASP A 218 -1.71 -17.84 -3.34
C ASP A 218 -0.44 -16.94 -3.35
N LEU A 219 -0.51 -15.79 -2.68
CA LEU A 219 0.56 -14.80 -2.58
C LEU A 219 1.11 -14.64 -1.15
N SER A 220 0.70 -15.51 -0.23
CA SER A 220 1.17 -15.55 1.16
C SER A 220 2.22 -16.66 1.34
N LEU A 221 3.03 -16.58 2.40
CA LEU A 221 3.99 -17.63 2.78
C LEU A 221 3.43 -18.57 3.84
#